data_AF-A0A7Y4HX48-F1
#
_entry.id   AF-A0A7Y4HX48-F1
#
_cell.length_a   1.000
_cell.length_b   1.000
_cell.length_c   1.000
_cell.angle_alpha   90.00
_cell.angle_beta   90.00
_cell.angle_gamma   90.00
#
_symmetry.space_group_name_H-M   'P 1'
#
loop_
_entity.id
_entity.type
_entity.pdbx_description
1 polymer ?
#
loop_
_entity_poly.entity_id
_entity_poly.type
_entity_poly.pdbx_seq_one_letter_code
_entity_poly.pdbx_strand_id
1 'polypeptide(L)' 'MACEAEALAELKDEWKPKRDPTALLVGNYLHSYFQSRYAHNKFKQEHPEIISTRGATKGQLKREYQVADNMIRT' A
#
# COMPACT_ATOMS: atom_id res chain seq x y z
N MET A 1 -10.74 7.56 -19.09
CA MET A 1 -9.83 8.35 -19.95
C MET A 1 -9.26 9.42 -19.05
N ALA A 2 -7.93 9.53 -18.93
CA ALA A 2 -7.29 10.56 -18.12
C ALA A 2 -7.27 11.89 -18.90
N CYS A 3 -7.51 13.01 -18.23
CA CYS A 3 -7.47 14.35 -18.85
C CYS A 3 -6.37 15.21 -18.21
N GLU A 4 -5.75 16.08 -19.01
CA GLU A 4 -4.72 17.02 -18.55
C GLU A 4 -5.26 17.95 -17.47
N ALA A 5 -6.54 18.36 -17.55
CA ALA A 5 -7.18 19.18 -16.52
C ALA A 5 -7.31 18.44 -15.18
N GLU A 6 -7.59 17.13 -15.20
CA GLU A 6 -7.65 16.28 -14.00
C GLU A 6 -6.26 16.18 -13.35
N ALA A 7 -5.22 15.91 -14.14
CA ALA A 7 -3.85 15.83 -13.64
C ALA A 7 -3.35 17.16 -13.05
N LEU A 8 -3.68 18.31 -13.68
CA LEU A 8 -3.36 19.63 -13.15
C LEU A 8 -4.09 19.93 -11.83
N ALA A 9 -5.36 19.51 -11.70
CA ALA A 9 -6.11 19.68 -10.47
C ALA A 9 -5.59 18.77 -9.34
N GLU A 10 -5.16 17.54 -9.64
CA GLU A 10 -4.48 16.67 -8.67
C GLU A 10 -3.14 17.26 -8.21
N LEU A 11 -2.34 17.79 -9.14
CA LEU A 11 -1.05 18.43 -8.82
C LEU A 11 -1.22 19.70 -7.95
N LYS A 12 -2.32 20.43 -8.14
CA LYS A 12 -2.66 21.61 -7.32
C LYS A 12 -3.36 21.28 -6.01
N ASP A 13 -3.57 20.00 -5.69
CA ASP A 13 -4.38 19.54 -4.56
C ASP A 13 -5.85 20.03 -4.59
N GLU A 14 -6.32 20.57 -5.73
CA GLU A 14 -7.70 21.05 -5.93
C GLU A 14 -8.69 19.90 -6.06
N TRP A 15 -8.22 18.73 -6.51
CA TRP A 15 -9.01 17.51 -6.65
C TRP A 15 -8.19 16.29 -6.24
N LYS A 16 -8.82 15.34 -5.52
CA LYS A 16 -8.19 14.06 -5.17
C LYS A 16 -8.99 12.90 -5.74
N PRO A 17 -8.33 11.92 -6.38
CA PRO A 17 -9.02 10.76 -6.90
C PRO A 17 -9.64 9.95 -5.75
N LYS A 18 -10.95 9.70 -5.82
CA LYS A 18 -11.63 8.76 -4.93
C LYS A 18 -11.36 7.33 -5.40
N ARG A 19 -10.22 6.78 -4.98
CA ARG A 19 -9.84 5.39 -5.23
C ARG A 19 -9.41 4.72 -3.94
N ASP A 20 -9.71 3.43 -3.83
CA ASP A 20 -9.17 2.60 -2.77
C ASP A 20 -7.65 2.43 -2.97
N PRO A 21 -6.80 2.84 -2.03
CA PRO A 21 -5.35 2.79 -2.20
C PRO A 21 -4.76 1.39 -1.97
N THR A 22 -5.57 0.40 -1.56
CA THR A 22 -5.08 -0.91 -1.07
C THR A 22 -4.20 -1.60 -2.11
N ALA A 23 -4.61 -1.63 -3.39
CA ALA A 23 -3.81 -2.27 -4.43
C ALA A 23 -2.43 -1.61 -4.61
N LEU A 24 -2.35 -0.28 -4.54
CA LEU A 24 -1.09 0.46 -4.62
C LEU A 24 -0.21 0.19 -3.40
N LEU A 25 -0.79 0.16 -2.20
CA LEU A 25 -0.07 -0.16 -0.97
C LEU A 25 0.46 -1.60 -0.97
N VAL A 26 -0.30 -2.58 -1.46
CA VAL A 26 0.16 -3.97 -1.61
C VAL A 26 1.33 -4.05 -2.59
N GLY A 27 1.26 -3.33 -3.72
CA GLY A 27 2.36 -3.23 -4.67
C GLY A 27 3.62 -2.62 -4.05
N ASN A 28 3.47 -1.54 -3.28
CA ASN A 28 4.58 -0.89 -2.58
C ASN A 28 5.16 -1.76 -1.45
N TYR A 29 4.33 -2.51 -0.74
CA TYR A 29 4.79 -3.51 0.24
C TYR A 29 5.69 -4.55 -0.42
N LEU A 30 5.24 -5.13 -1.53
CA LEU A 30 6.02 -6.10 -2.33
C LEU A 30 7.32 -5.47 -2.86
N HIS A 31 7.24 -4.28 -3.45
CA HIS A 31 8.38 -3.57 -4.01
C HIS A 31 9.43 -3.26 -2.94
N SER A 32 9.00 -2.74 -1.78
CA SER A 32 9.90 -2.37 -0.69
C SER A 32 10.70 -3.55 -0.15
N TYR A 33 10.11 -4.77 -0.18
CA TYR A 33 10.81 -6.00 0.19
C TYR A 33 12.03 -6.24 -0.69
N PHE A 34 11.87 -6.14 -2.01
CA PHE A 34 12.97 -6.33 -2.97
C PHE A 34 13.93 -5.14 -3.03
N GLN A 35 13.49 -3.94 -2.64
CA GLN A 35 14.34 -2.76 -2.61
C GLN A 35 15.41 -2.85 -1.51
N SER A 36 15.03 -3.14 -0.26
CA SER A 36 15.95 -3.47 0.83
C SER A 36 15.19 -3.78 2.12
N ARG A 37 15.87 -4.45 3.07
CA ARG A 37 15.34 -4.65 4.43
C ARG A 37 14.98 -3.34 5.14
N TYR A 38 15.78 -2.29 4.94
CA TYR A 38 15.51 -0.98 5.51
C TYR A 38 14.23 -0.36 4.91
N ALA A 39 14.11 -0.35 3.58
CA ALA A 39 12.93 0.18 2.89
C ALA A 39 11.65 -0.57 3.30
N HIS A 40 11.71 -1.89 3.37
CA HIS A 40 10.56 -2.71 3.78
C HIS A 40 10.14 -2.45 5.23
N ASN A 41 11.11 -2.38 6.15
CA ASN A 41 10.81 -2.06 7.55
C ASN A 41 10.25 -0.65 7.70
N LYS A 42 10.77 0.32 6.94
CA LYS A 42 10.27 1.70 6.92
C LYS A 42 8.83 1.74 6.42
N PHE A 43 8.52 1.07 5.30
CA PHE A 43 7.16 0.98 4.76
C PHE A 43 6.17 0.45 5.81
N LYS A 44 6.53 -0.63 6.51
CA LYS A 44 5.68 -1.21 7.56
C LYS A 44 5.44 -0.28 8.76
N GLN A 45 6.40 0.60 9.07
CA GLN A 45 6.25 1.61 10.12
C GLN A 45 5.36 2.78 9.68
N GLU A 46 5.49 3.20 8.42
CA GLU A 46 4.70 4.28 7.82
C GLU A 46 3.25 3.87 7.57
N HIS A 47 2.97 2.57 7.41
CA HIS A 47 1.65 2.03 7.11
C HIS A 47 1.14 1.03 8.16
N PRO A 48 0.89 1.42 9.43
CA PRO A 48 0.34 0.51 10.44
C PRO A 48 -1.06 -0.03 10.08
N GLU A 49 -1.80 0.64 9.19
CA GLU A 49 -3.11 0.24 8.71
C GLU A 49 -3.13 -1.09 7.95
N ILE A 50 -1.96 -1.60 7.53
CA ILE A 50 -1.85 -2.91 6.89
C ILE A 50 -1.98 -4.06 7.89
N ILE A 51 -1.89 -3.77 9.19
CA ILE A 51 -2.04 -4.74 10.27
C ILE A 51 -3.49 -4.76 10.75
N SER A 52 -4.04 -5.95 10.92
CA SER A 52 -5.37 -6.13 11.50
C SER A 52 -5.34 -5.72 12.97
N THR A 53 -6.24 -4.82 13.36
CA THR A 53 -6.32 -4.32 14.74
C THR A 53 -7.37 -5.05 15.58
N ARG A 54 -8.18 -5.95 14.97
CA ARG A 54 -9.37 -6.53 15.57
C ARG A 54 -9.55 -8.01 15.17
N GLY A 55 -10.37 -8.73 15.93
CA GLY A 55 -10.76 -10.10 15.65
C GLY A 55 -9.63 -11.12 15.82
N ALA A 56 -9.84 -12.33 15.28
CA ALA A 56 -8.91 -13.45 15.41
C ALA A 56 -7.54 -13.22 14.74
N THR A 57 -7.48 -12.30 13.77
CA THR A 57 -6.25 -11.97 13.02
C THR A 57 -5.52 -10.74 13.60
N LYS A 58 -5.91 -10.27 14.80
CA LYS A 58 -5.28 -9.08 15.41
C LYS A 58 -3.76 -9.24 15.51
N GLY A 59 -3.04 -8.23 15.04
CA GLY A 59 -1.58 -8.21 14.99
C GLY A 59 -0.98 -8.87 13.74
N GLN A 60 -1.80 -9.52 12.90
CA GLN A 60 -1.36 -10.10 11.63
C GLN A 60 -1.59 -9.12 10.47
N LEU A 61 -0.87 -9.31 9.37
CA LEU A 61 -1.11 -8.59 8.12
C LEU A 61 -2.53 -8.86 7.62
N LYS A 62 -3.19 -7.82 7.09
CA LYS A 62 -4.43 -7.95 6.36
C LYS A 62 -4.26 -8.84 5.14
N ARG A 63 -5.36 -9.45 4.69
CA ARG A 63 -5.36 -10.54 3.71
C ARG A 63 -4.68 -10.14 2.40
N GLU A 64 -4.86 -8.91 1.97
CA GLU A 64 -4.30 -8.33 0.75
C GLU A 64 -2.77 -8.33 0.76
N TYR A 65 -2.16 -8.07 1.93
CA TYR A 65 -0.70 -8.05 2.09
C TYR A 65 -0.13 -9.46 2.28
N GLN A 66 -0.90 -10.39 2.84
CA GLN A 66 -0.51 -11.81 2.87
C GLN A 66 -0.34 -12.40 1.46
N VAL A 67 -1.07 -11.87 0.47
CA VAL A 67 -0.85 -12.25 -0.94
C VAL A 67 0.53 -11.83 -1.41
N ALA A 68 0.99 -10.62 -1.07
CA ALA A 68 2.35 -10.18 -1.37
C ALA A 68 3.41 -11.03 -0.65
N ASP A 69 3.18 -11.42 0.61
CA ASP A 69 4.07 -12.37 1.31
C ASP A 69 4.18 -13.72 0.58
N ASN A 70 3.09 -14.22 0.00
CA ASN A 70 3.14 -15.46 -0.78
C ASN A 70 3.94 -15.29 -2.07
N MET A 71 3.84 -14.12 -2.73
CA MET A 71 4.64 -13.79 -3.91
C MET A 71 6.14 -13.73 -3.58
N ILE A 72 6.50 -13.18 -2.42
CA ILE A 72 7.89 -13.11 -1.94
C ILE A 72 8.48 -14.50 -1.68
N ARG A 73 7.65 -15.44 -1.21
CA ARG A 73 8.07 -16.79 -0.83
C ARG A 73 8.17 -17.78 -2.00
N THR A 74 7.80 -17.35 -3.20
CA THR A 74 7.83 -18.19 -4.42
C THR A 74 9.20 -18.07 -5.08
#